data_AF-A0A3B0T1L6-F1
#
_entry.id   AF-A0A3B0T1L6-F1
#
_cell.length_a   1.000
_cell.length_b   1.000
_cell.length_c   1.000
_cell.angle_alpha   90.00
_cell.angle_beta   90.00
_cell.angle_gamma   90.00
#
_symmetry.space_group_name_H-M   'P 1'
#
loop_
_entity.id
_entity.type
_entity.pdbx_description
1 polymer ?
#
loop_
_entity_poly.entity_id
_entity_poly.type
_entity_poly.pdbx_seq_one_letter_code
_entity_poly.pdbx_strand_id
1 'polypeptide(L)'
;MSTHMKFVIGLSLLIFVPILWHFATVFGYLGNPVQTRGEFFLRMGVIAAAFIVLSVITSTIIASRLGSSEIEPDEREWLIETRAERNGGWALMAGLVGLMWFAFTPMQPMDVANTALAILATGEAVKIVSGLLYLRGQA
;
A
#
# COMPACT_ATOMS: atom_id res chain seq x y z
N MET A 1 -17.32 8.41 8.65
CA MET A 1 -16.56 7.61 7.67
C MET A 1 -17.38 6.38 7.34
N SER A 2 -17.84 6.26 6.10
CA SER A 2 -18.66 5.15 5.62
C SER A 2 -17.96 3.81 5.73
N THR A 3 -18.74 2.73 5.58
CA THR A 3 -18.21 1.36 5.49
C THR A 3 -17.31 1.18 4.26
N HIS A 4 -17.68 1.82 3.14
CA HIS A 4 -16.86 1.86 1.93
C HIS A 4 -15.47 2.44 2.17
N MET A 5 -15.38 3.64 2.75
CA MET A 5 -14.09 4.29 3.02
C MET A 5 -13.25 3.52 4.04
N LYS A 6 -13.87 2.90 5.05
CA LYS A 6 -13.18 1.99 5.97
C LYS A 6 -12.60 0.79 5.26
N PHE A 7 -13.34 0.21 4.32
CA PHE A 7 -12.90 -0.93 3.54
C PHE A 7 -11.70 -0.56 2.64
N VAL A 8 -11.80 0.53 1.87
CA VAL A 8 -10.72 0.97 0.97
C VAL A 8 -9.44 1.30 1.76
N ILE A 9 -9.55 2.07 2.85
CA ILE A 9 -8.38 2.37 3.71
C ILE A 9 -7.83 1.09 4.35
N GLY A 10 -8.72 0.18 4.77
CA GLY A 10 -8.33 -1.11 5.33
C GLY A 10 -7.52 -1.96 4.35
N LEU A 11 -7.93 -2.02 3.07
CA LEU A 11 -7.18 -2.72 2.03
C LEU A 11 -5.80 -2.09 1.80
N SER A 12 -5.71 -0.76 1.70
CA SER A 12 -4.41 -0.07 1.59
C SER A 12 -3.50 -0.35 2.79
N LEU A 13 -4.06 -0.41 4.00
CA LEU A 13 -3.28 -0.77 5.20
C LEU A 13 -2.81 -2.22 5.19
N LEU A 14 -3.60 -3.15 4.64
CA LEU A 14 -3.25 -4.57 4.55
C LEU A 14 -1.97 -4.82 3.73
N ILE A 15 -1.70 -3.99 2.71
CA ILE A 15 -0.44 -4.07 1.96
C ILE A 15 0.66 -3.20 2.58
N PHE A 16 0.31 -2.01 3.08
CA PHE A 16 1.28 -1.05 3.60
C PHE A 16 1.97 -1.53 4.88
N VAL A 17 1.22 -2.10 5.83
CA VAL A 17 1.75 -2.50 7.14
C VAL A 17 2.81 -3.62 7.05
N PRO A 18 2.60 -4.71 6.28
CA PRO A 18 3.63 -5.74 6.13
C PRO A 18 4.90 -5.24 5.45
N ILE A 19 4.80 -4.25 4.55
CA ILE A 19 5.97 -3.63 3.92
C ILE A 19 6.73 -2.77 4.93
N LEU A 20 6.03 -2.01 5.78
CA LEU A 20 6.67 -1.32 6.90
C LEU A 20 7.36 -2.29 7.85
N TRP A 21 6.76 -3.45 8.12
CA TRP A 21 7.41 -4.51 8.91
C TRP A 21 8.68 -5.01 8.23
N HIS A 22 8.67 -5.23 6.91
CA HIS A 22 9.89 -5.56 6.17
C HIS A 22 10.98 -4.51 6.38
N PHE A 23 10.67 -3.22 6.21
CA PHE A 23 11.64 -2.15 6.46
C PHE A 23 12.11 -2.07 7.91
N ALA A 24 11.23 -2.33 8.89
CA ALA A 24 11.63 -2.40 10.28
C ALA A 24 12.69 -3.49 10.53
N THR A 25 12.65 -4.60 9.79
CA THR A 25 13.72 -5.63 9.84
C THR A 25 14.99 -5.17 9.11
N VAL A 26 14.87 -4.41 8.01
CA VAL A 26 16.02 -3.88 7.25
C VAL A 26 16.80 -2.86 8.09
N PHE A 27 16.10 -2.00 8.83
CA PHE A 27 16.71 -1.03 9.74
C PHE A 27 17.12 -1.63 11.10
N GLY A 28 16.90 -2.93 11.33
CA GLY A 28 17.28 -3.61 12.56
C GLY A 28 16.39 -3.33 13.78
N TYR A 29 15.20 -2.74 13.58
CA TYR A 29 14.25 -2.49 14.66
C TYR A 29 13.49 -3.75 15.09
N LEU A 30 13.19 -4.67 14.15
CA LEU A 30 12.35 -5.85 14.39
C LEU A 30 12.95 -7.13 13.80
N GLY A 31 14.05 -7.61 14.39
CA GLY A 31 14.71 -8.86 13.99
C GLY A 31 15.72 -8.69 12.85
N ASN A 32 16.03 -9.79 12.16
CA ASN A 32 17.11 -9.82 11.18
C ASN A 32 16.64 -9.41 9.77
N PRO A 33 17.45 -8.62 9.03
CA PRO A 33 17.19 -8.33 7.62
C PRO A 33 17.28 -9.61 6.80
N VAL A 34 16.54 -9.63 5.70
CA VAL A 34 16.67 -10.66 4.67
C VAL A 34 18.07 -10.60 4.05
N GLN A 35 18.77 -11.73 4.01
CA GLN A 35 20.16 -11.77 3.50
C GLN A 35 20.25 -12.40 2.12
N THR A 36 19.27 -13.23 1.74
CA THR A 36 19.33 -13.99 0.48
C THR A 36 18.19 -13.65 -0.48
N ARG A 37 18.42 -13.91 -1.77
CA ARG A 37 17.39 -13.78 -2.81
C ARG A 37 16.17 -14.65 -2.52
N GLY A 38 16.40 -15.88 -2.06
CA GLY A 38 15.34 -16.84 -1.77
C GLY A 38 14.44 -16.36 -0.64
N GLU A 39 15.03 -15.92 0.47
CA GLU A 39 14.30 -15.34 1.60
C GLU A 39 13.51 -14.09 1.20
N PHE A 40 14.07 -13.24 0.34
CA PHE A 40 13.41 -12.01 -0.11
C PHE A 40 12.16 -12.35 -0.93
N PHE A 41 12.32 -13.24 -1.91
CA PHE A 41 11.22 -13.72 -2.73
C PHE A 41 10.12 -14.38 -1.88
N LEU A 42 10.51 -15.23 -0.92
CA LEU A 42 9.55 -15.91 -0.04
C LEU A 42 8.79 -14.89 0.83
N ARG A 43 9.50 -13.92 1.42
CA ARG A 43 8.85 -12.89 2.25
C ARG A 43 7.88 -12.03 1.44
N MET A 44 8.30 -11.53 0.28
CA MET A 44 7.44 -10.73 -0.58
C MET A 44 6.27 -11.55 -1.14
N GLY A 45 6.52 -12.80 -1.50
CA GLY A 45 5.49 -13.74 -1.94
C GLY A 45 4.45 -14.00 -0.86
N VAL A 46 4.86 -14.20 0.40
CA VAL A 46 3.93 -14.37 1.53
C VAL A 46 3.13 -13.09 1.78
N ILE A 47 3.76 -11.91 1.74
CA ILE A 47 3.05 -10.62 1.89
C ILE A 47 1.98 -10.48 0.80
N ALA A 48 2.35 -10.69 -0.46
CA ALA A 48 1.42 -10.59 -1.59
C ALA A 48 0.30 -11.62 -1.51
N ALA A 49 0.62 -12.89 -1.23
CA ALA A 49 -0.36 -13.96 -1.10
C ALA A 49 -1.34 -13.69 0.06
N ALA A 50 -0.83 -13.27 1.22
CA ALA A 50 -1.66 -12.91 2.36
C ALA A 50 -2.57 -11.71 2.04
N PHE A 51 -2.06 -10.69 1.37
CA PHE A 51 -2.85 -9.55 0.92
C PHE A 51 -4.00 -9.99 0.01
N ILE A 52 -3.72 -10.81 -1.00
CA ILE A 52 -4.75 -11.32 -1.93
C ILE A 52 -5.81 -12.13 -1.17
N VAL A 53 -5.38 -13.10 -0.34
CA VAL A 53 -6.30 -13.96 0.42
C VAL A 53 -7.16 -13.14 1.38
N LEU A 54 -6.56 -12.22 2.15
CA LEU A 54 -7.30 -11.38 3.09
C LEU A 54 -8.23 -10.41 2.37
N SER A 55 -7.83 -9.86 1.22
CA SER A 55 -8.69 -8.98 0.42
C SER A 55 -9.92 -9.71 -0.10
N VAL A 56 -9.76 -10.94 -0.61
CA VAL A 56 -10.86 -11.79 -1.09
C VAL A 56 -11.78 -12.20 0.05
N ILE A 57 -11.22 -12.61 1.20
CA ILE A 57 -12.03 -12.97 2.37
C ILE A 57 -12.83 -11.76 2.84
N THR A 58 -12.18 -10.60 2.97
CA THR A 58 -12.83 -9.38 3.47
C THR A 58 -13.92 -8.90 2.51
N SER A 59 -13.67 -8.91 1.19
CA SER A 59 -14.67 -8.51 0.20
C SER A 59 -15.87 -9.46 0.20
N THR A 60 -15.64 -10.77 0.31
CA THR A 60 -16.71 -11.78 0.38
C THR A 60 -17.56 -11.63 1.63
N ILE A 61 -16.93 -11.37 2.79
CA ILE A 61 -17.66 -11.13 4.06
C ILE A 61 -18.50 -9.86 3.98
N ILE A 62 -17.95 -8.78 3.42
CA ILE A 62 -18.67 -7.51 3.27
C ILE A 62 -19.85 -7.68 2.32
N ALA A 63 -19.63 -8.29 1.15
CA ALA A 63 -20.66 -8.53 0.15
C ALA A 63 -21.79 -9.45 0.65
N SER A 64 -21.48 -10.40 1.53
CA SER A 64 -22.50 -11.31 2.10
C SER A 64 -23.31 -10.72 3.26
N ARG A 65 -22.82 -9.65 3.89
CA ARG A 65 -23.42 -9.06 5.11
C ARG A 65 -24.11 -7.73 4.89
N LEU A 66 -23.75 -6.98 3.86
CA LEU A 66 -24.28 -5.64 3.60
C LEU A 66 -25.02 -5.61 2.27
N GLY A 67 -26.11 -4.87 2.22
CA GLY A 67 -26.83 -4.60 0.97
C GLY A 67 -26.02 -3.67 0.06
N SER A 68 -26.26 -3.73 -1.25
CA SER A 68 -25.54 -2.90 -2.24
C SER A 68 -25.61 -1.40 -1.92
N SER A 69 -26.75 -0.93 -1.41
CA SER A 69 -26.98 0.47 -1.00
C SER A 69 -26.16 0.93 0.21
N GLU A 70 -25.60 0.02 1.00
CA GLU A 70 -24.77 0.34 2.17
C GLU A 70 -23.27 0.37 1.86
N ILE A 71 -22.88 -0.18 0.71
CA ILE A 71 -21.48 -0.29 0.25
C ILE A 71 -21.17 0.80 -0.78
N GLU A 72 -22.16 1.26 -1.54
CA GLU A 72 -21.93 2.22 -2.62
C GLU A 72 -21.40 3.55 -2.10
N PRO A 73 -20.26 4.05 -2.64
CA PRO A 73 -19.74 5.34 -2.24
C PRO A 73 -20.66 6.46 -2.69
N ASP A 74 -20.89 7.44 -1.82
CA ASP A 74 -21.45 8.72 -2.23
C ASP A 74 -20.51 9.41 -3.24
N GLU A 75 -21.04 10.27 -4.11
CA GLU A 75 -20.27 11.03 -5.12
C GLU A 75 -19.07 11.74 -4.47
N ARG A 76 -19.28 12.24 -3.25
CA ARG A 76 -18.24 12.88 -2.44
C ARG A 76 -17.11 11.92 -2.07
N GLU A 77 -17.43 10.72 -1.61
CA GLU A 77 -16.43 9.73 -1.19
C GLU A 77 -15.65 9.22 -2.40
N TRP A 78 -16.33 9.02 -3.52
CA TRP A 78 -15.70 8.68 -4.79
C TRP A 78 -14.70 9.74 -5.26
N LEU A 79 -15.05 11.04 -5.14
CA LEU A 79 -14.12 12.14 -5.45
C LEU A 79 -12.90 12.15 -4.53
N ILE A 80 -13.09 11.87 -3.23
CA ILE A 80 -12.00 11.81 -2.26
C ILE A 80 -11.06 10.66 -2.59
N GLU A 81 -11.61 9.46 -2.83
CA GLU A 81 -10.85 8.27 -3.20
C GLU A 81 -10.06 8.52 -4.48
N THR A 82 -10.70 9.03 -5.53
CA THR A 82 -10.04 9.32 -6.80
C THR A 82 -8.90 10.32 -6.65
N ARG A 83 -9.05 11.36 -5.82
CA ARG A 83 -7.98 12.33 -5.54
C ARG A 83 -6.84 11.70 -4.74
N ALA A 84 -7.16 10.87 -3.75
CA ALA A 84 -6.16 10.17 -2.94
C ALA A 84 -5.36 9.17 -3.80
N GLU A 85 -6.05 8.39 -4.64
CA GLU A 85 -5.45 7.46 -5.59
C GLU A 85 -4.54 8.19 -6.56
N ARG A 86 -4.99 9.31 -7.12
CA ARG A 86 -4.17 10.17 -7.99
C ARG A 86 -2.90 10.64 -7.30
N ASN A 87 -2.98 11.12 -6.05
CA ASN A 87 -1.81 11.59 -5.32
C ASN A 87 -0.82 10.45 -5.02
N GLY A 88 -1.33 9.27 -4.61
CA GLY A 88 -0.50 8.07 -4.42
C GLY A 88 0.17 7.63 -5.72
N GLY A 89 -0.57 7.64 -6.83
CA GLY A 89 -0.05 7.36 -8.16
C GLY A 89 1.05 8.33 -8.59
N TRP A 90 0.90 9.64 -8.33
CA TRP A 90 1.96 10.62 -8.58
C TRP A 90 3.23 10.35 -7.76
N ALA A 91 3.08 10.01 -6.48
CA ALA A 91 4.21 9.66 -5.62
C ALA A 91 4.94 8.40 -6.12
N LEU A 92 4.20 7.38 -6.53
CA LEU A 92 4.74 6.16 -7.12
C LEU A 92 5.50 6.48 -8.42
N MET A 93 4.90 7.23 -9.34
CA MET A 93 5.53 7.61 -10.60
C MET A 93 6.79 8.45 -10.40
N ALA A 94 6.75 9.44 -9.51
CA ALA A 94 7.91 10.25 -9.16
C ALA A 94 9.04 9.39 -8.58
N GLY A 95 8.70 8.44 -7.70
CA GLY A 95 9.65 7.49 -7.15
C GLY A 95 10.29 6.61 -8.22
N LEU A 96 9.50 6.08 -9.17
CA LEU A 96 10.00 5.28 -10.29
C LEU A 96 10.93 6.08 -11.21
N VAL A 97 10.57 7.33 -11.54
CA VAL A 97 11.45 8.24 -12.32
C VAL A 97 12.76 8.48 -11.56
N GLY A 98 12.68 8.67 -10.23
CA GLY A 98 13.86 8.78 -9.37
C GLY A 98 14.73 7.53 -9.41
N LEU A 99 14.14 6.33 -9.35
CA LEU A 99 14.89 5.07 -9.47
C LEU A 99 15.53 4.92 -10.85
N MET A 100 14.85 5.35 -11.92
CA MET A 100 15.40 5.33 -13.29
C MET A 100 16.63 6.23 -13.43
N TRP A 101 16.74 7.31 -12.67
CA TRP A 101 17.95 8.14 -12.64
C TRP A 101 19.20 7.32 -12.24
N PHE A 102 19.02 6.31 -11.40
CA PHE A 102 20.09 5.42 -10.94
C PHE A 102 20.27 4.17 -11.80
N ALA A 103 19.56 4.03 -12.94
CA ALA A 103 19.60 2.82 -13.76
C ALA A 103 21.00 2.44 -14.27
N PHE A 104 21.90 3.42 -14.43
CA PHE A 104 23.29 3.22 -14.85
C PHE A 104 24.29 3.30 -13.71
N THR A 105 23.82 3.44 -12.47
CA THR A 105 24.67 3.45 -11.28
C THR A 105 24.84 2.02 -10.76
N PRO A 106 26.07 1.57 -10.44
CA PRO A 106 26.27 0.26 -9.86
C PRO A 106 25.65 0.20 -8.45
N MET A 107 24.48 -0.42 -8.35
CA MET A 107 23.77 -0.67 -7.09
C MET A 107 23.69 -2.18 -6.83
N GLN A 108 23.67 -2.58 -5.55
CA GLN A 108 23.40 -3.99 -5.25
C GLN A 108 21.93 -4.30 -5.61
N PRO A 109 21.63 -5.49 -6.14
CA PRO A 109 20.25 -5.86 -6.48
C PRO A 109 19.27 -5.73 -5.31
N MET A 110 19.74 -5.94 -4.07
CA MET A 110 18.94 -5.77 -2.87
C MET A 110 18.55 -4.31 -2.63
N ASP A 111 19.44 -3.36 -2.93
CA ASP A 111 19.16 -1.92 -2.79
C ASP A 111 18.09 -1.50 -3.79
N VAL A 112 18.15 -2.01 -5.03
CA VAL A 112 17.15 -1.75 -6.06
C VAL A 112 15.78 -2.31 -5.64
N ALA A 113 15.74 -3.55 -5.13
CA ALA A 113 14.51 -4.17 -4.69
C ALA A 113 13.89 -3.44 -3.48
N ASN A 114 14.70 -3.09 -2.48
CA ASN A 114 14.26 -2.30 -1.33
C ASN A 114 13.79 -0.90 -1.76
N THR A 115 14.47 -0.27 -2.72
CA THR A 115 14.04 1.04 -3.24
C THR A 115 12.70 0.94 -3.95
N ALA A 116 12.49 -0.08 -4.77
CA ALA A 116 11.20 -0.32 -5.41
C ALA A 116 10.07 -0.53 -4.39
N LEU A 117 10.32 -1.29 -3.32
CA LEU A 117 9.37 -1.45 -2.21
C LEU A 117 9.12 -0.14 -1.45
N ALA A 118 10.15 0.69 -1.27
CA ALA A 118 10.03 1.98 -0.59
C ALA A 118 9.16 2.95 -1.41
N ILE A 119 9.30 2.93 -2.74
CA ILE A 119 8.47 3.71 -3.66
C ILE A 119 7.00 3.27 -3.55
N LEU A 120 6.74 1.95 -3.56
CA LEU A 120 5.39 1.42 -3.41
C LEU A 120 4.79 1.78 -2.04
N ALA A 121 5.55 1.60 -0.95
CA ALA A 121 5.12 1.98 0.39
C ALA A 121 4.82 3.49 0.48
N THR A 122 5.65 4.33 -0.13
CA THR A 122 5.46 5.78 -0.14
C THR A 122 4.18 6.16 -0.91
N GLY A 123 3.92 5.51 -2.06
CA GLY A 123 2.67 5.69 -2.80
C GLY A 123 1.43 5.38 -1.97
N GLU A 124 1.43 4.22 -1.30
CA GLU A 124 0.34 3.84 -0.40
C GLU A 124 0.22 4.77 0.82
N ALA A 125 1.33 5.20 1.41
CA ALA A 125 1.33 6.17 2.51
C ALA A 125 0.69 7.50 2.08
N VAL A 126 1.09 8.03 0.91
CA VAL A 126 0.53 9.28 0.37
C VAL A 126 -0.96 9.13 0.08
N LYS A 127 -1.40 7.99 -0.46
CA LYS A 127 -2.82 7.69 -0.67
C LYS A 127 -3.60 7.68 0.64
N ILE A 128 -3.14 6.92 1.64
CA ILE A 128 -3.79 6.82 2.95
C ILE A 128 -3.86 8.20 3.62
N VAL A 129 -2.73 8.92 3.68
CA VAL A 129 -2.66 10.25 4.29
C VAL A 129 -3.54 11.25 3.55
N SER A 130 -3.50 11.29 2.21
CA SER A 130 -4.34 12.17 1.41
C SER A 130 -5.83 11.90 1.67
N GLY A 131 -6.23 10.62 1.67
CA GLY A 131 -7.61 10.23 1.96
C GLY A 131 -8.06 10.69 3.35
N LEU A 132 -7.24 10.47 4.38
CA LEU A 132 -7.53 10.90 5.75
C LEU A 132 -7.61 12.43 5.87
N LEU A 133 -6.72 13.17 5.20
CA LEU A 133 -6.72 14.64 5.21
C LEU A 133 -7.95 15.21 4.51
N TYR A 134 -8.34 14.68 3.35
CA TYR A 134 -9.55 15.11 2.64
C TYR A 134 -10.83 14.80 3.42
N LEU A 135 -10.85 13.68 4.16
CA LEU A 135 -11.95 13.37 5.08
C LEU A 135 -12.00 14.33 6.28
N ARG A 136 -10.83 14.78 6.79
CA ARG A 136 -10.72 15.67 7.95
C ARG A 136 -11.01 17.13 7.65
N GLY A 137 -10.54 17.66 6.52
CA GLY A 137 -10.72 19.07 6.14
C GLY A 137 -12.16 19.47 5.81
N GLN A 138 -13.12 18.60 6.12
CA GLN A 138 -14.54 18.76 5.85
C GLN A 138 -15.41 18.33 7.07
N ALA A 139 -14.81 18.27 8.26
CA ALA A 139 -15.48 18.20 9.56
C ALA A 139 -15.41 19.58 10.24
#